data_AF-A0A9N7NA15-F1
#
_entry.id   AF-A0A9N7NA15-F1
#
_cell.length_a   1.000
_cell.length_b   1.000
_cell.length_c   1.000
_cell.angle_alpha   90.00
_cell.angle_beta   90.00
_cell.angle_gamma   90.00
#
_symmetry.space_group_name_H-M   'P 1'
#
loop_
_entity.id
_entity.type
_entity.pdbx_description
1 polymer ?
#
loop_
_entity_poly.entity_id
_entity_poly.type
_entity_poly.pdbx_seq_one_letter_code
_entity_poly.pdbx_strand_id
1 'polypeptide(L)'
;MATFFPIHILILLFLGSLITGTHSFRIGINYGRVADNLPTPSRVASFILSLNITRVRVYDADPEVLSAFANTNVELTIGLEDKYIENFTDPAQAQNWVQQKVAPYTNQTNIKMITIGNEVLTGNDTKMMISLLPAMQNVQNALADLGLSQKIHVNTPHSYGIMGVSFPPSLGTFKPELVDYLMGILVFLSQTDSPFLINVNPYFAYRDDPEHVSLAYVLFEPNPGQTDPITNLHYDNMLYAQMDAVYSALNALYPQMDSALNASDSYSPSLRVDEIGWSCWRIPRKWRPPPSGIEQASLFNLNGTDQVENARVFNGNLLKRVEEKQGTPLRPSDPIDAYIFALFDEDLKPGPESERHFGLFYPNMTPAYDIGLQGHGGRGRAVQRVDYTVSGINNNSIVGGLFGFYMAFICILLLLI
;
A
#
# COMPACT_ATOMS: atom_id res chain seq x y z
N MET A 1 35.75 2.66 55.29
CA MET A 1 35.20 3.37 54.12
C MET A 1 34.46 2.34 53.28
N ALA A 2 33.13 2.24 53.46
CA ALA A 2 32.28 1.40 52.62
C ALA A 2 31.41 2.34 51.79
N THR A 3 31.67 2.36 50.49
CA THR A 3 31.02 3.21 49.50
C THR A 3 29.59 2.73 49.26
N PHE A 4 28.63 3.58 49.55
CA PHE A 4 27.24 3.43 49.13
C PHE A 4 27.08 3.87 47.66
N PHE A 5 26.17 3.17 46.96
CA PHE A 5 25.66 3.34 45.58
C PHE A 5 26.39 2.62 44.44
N PRO A 6 25.66 2.02 43.46
CA PRO A 6 24.34 2.49 43.04
C PRO A 6 23.22 1.44 42.82
N ILE A 7 22.18 1.50 43.66
CA ILE A 7 20.83 0.98 43.33
C ILE A 7 20.15 1.86 42.25
N HIS A 8 20.70 3.04 41.94
CA HIS A 8 20.16 3.96 40.93
C HIS A 8 20.35 3.48 39.48
N ILE A 9 21.33 2.60 39.20
CA ILE A 9 21.55 2.07 37.84
C ILE A 9 20.48 1.02 37.48
N LEU A 10 19.94 0.29 38.47
CA LEU A 10 18.90 -0.71 38.21
C LEU A 10 17.52 -0.08 37.93
N ILE A 11 17.25 1.10 38.49
CA ILE A 11 16.00 1.85 38.25
C ILE A 11 16.00 2.49 36.85
N LEU A 12 17.16 2.92 36.34
CA LEU A 12 17.30 3.43 34.97
C LEU A 12 17.14 2.34 33.90
N LEU A 13 17.40 1.07 34.22
CA LEU A 13 17.18 -0.07 33.30
C LEU A 13 15.72 -0.56 33.28
N PHE A 14 14.90 -0.20 34.27
CA PHE A 14 13.47 -0.55 34.32
C PHE A 14 12.53 0.57 33.84
N LEU A 15 13.03 1.82 33.76
CA LEU A 15 12.29 2.95 33.15
C LEU A 15 12.38 2.97 31.61
N GLY A 16 13.21 2.12 31.00
CA GLY A 16 13.41 2.04 29.55
C GLY A 16 12.42 1.14 28.78
N SER A 17 11.47 0.49 29.45
CA SER A 17 10.56 -0.49 28.83
C SER A 17 9.06 -0.13 28.88
N LEU A 18 8.74 1.14 29.15
CA LEU A 18 7.41 1.72 28.96
C LEU A 18 7.41 2.79 27.86
N ILE A 19 8.08 2.51 26.75
CA ILE A 19 7.61 3.06 25.48
C ILE A 19 6.55 2.06 25.02
N THR A 20 5.29 2.30 25.36
CA THR A 20 4.21 1.79 24.52
C THR A 20 4.49 2.36 23.15
N GLY A 21 5.07 1.56 22.26
CA GLY A 21 5.23 1.93 20.88
C GLY A 21 3.85 2.37 20.42
N THR A 22 3.69 3.64 20.08
CA THR A 22 2.53 4.07 19.33
C THR A 22 2.52 3.18 18.10
N HIS A 23 1.51 2.32 17.98
CA HIS A 23 1.31 1.50 16.80
C HIS A 23 1.08 2.47 15.64
N SER A 24 2.15 2.91 15.00
CA SER A 24 2.08 3.67 13.78
C SER A 24 1.60 2.70 12.72
N PHE A 25 0.40 2.95 12.19
CA PHE A 25 -0.13 2.17 11.08
C PHE A 25 0.85 2.28 9.92
N ARG A 26 1.42 1.14 9.53
CA ARG A 26 2.30 1.05 8.38
C ARG A 26 1.54 1.17 7.07
N ILE A 27 0.21 1.04 7.06
CA ILE A 27 -0.56 1.23 5.83
C ILE A 27 -0.80 2.73 5.58
N GLY A 28 -0.65 3.15 4.33
CA GLY A 28 -1.06 4.47 3.90
C GLY A 28 -2.52 4.50 3.45
N ILE A 29 -3.04 5.68 3.11
CA ILE A 29 -4.37 5.82 2.51
C ILE A 29 -4.34 6.78 1.32
N ASN A 30 -5.06 6.45 0.26
CA ASN A 30 -5.27 7.34 -0.87
C ASN A 30 -6.35 8.37 -0.53
N TYR A 31 -6.00 9.65 -0.56
CA TYR A 31 -6.93 10.76 -0.44
C TYR A 31 -7.30 11.26 -1.84
N GLY A 32 -8.19 10.49 -2.49
CA GLY A 32 -8.84 10.89 -3.73
C GLY A 32 -9.80 12.06 -3.53
N ARG A 33 -9.92 12.92 -4.54
CA ARG A 33 -10.68 14.18 -4.50
C ARG A 33 -11.54 14.42 -5.75
N VAL A 34 -11.85 13.38 -6.52
CA VAL A 34 -12.74 13.48 -7.68
C VAL A 34 -14.19 13.45 -7.20
N ALA A 35 -14.59 14.50 -6.46
CA ALA A 35 -15.89 14.66 -5.84
C ALA A 35 -16.19 16.13 -5.52
N ASP A 36 -17.47 16.50 -5.38
CA ASP A 36 -17.89 17.88 -5.05
C ASP A 36 -18.46 18.05 -3.64
N ASN A 37 -18.49 16.97 -2.85
CA ASN A 37 -19.16 16.90 -1.55
C ASN A 37 -18.21 16.60 -0.37
N LEU A 38 -16.89 16.59 -0.61
CA LEU A 38 -15.87 16.23 0.40
C LEU A 38 -15.66 17.33 1.46
N PRO A 39 -15.19 16.98 2.67
CA PRO A 39 -14.76 17.96 3.66
C PRO A 39 -13.57 18.78 3.17
N THR A 40 -13.36 19.96 3.78
CA THR A 40 -12.19 20.78 3.48
C THR A 40 -10.88 20.07 3.85
N PRO A 41 -9.76 20.34 3.15
CA PRO A 41 -8.48 19.68 3.42
C PRO A 41 -8.03 19.76 4.89
N SER A 42 -8.26 20.87 5.59
CA SER A 42 -7.92 21.00 7.02
C SER A 42 -8.74 20.06 7.93
N ARG A 43 -10.02 19.84 7.61
CA ARG A 43 -10.85 18.87 8.33
C ARG A 43 -10.38 17.45 8.03
N VAL A 44 -10.01 17.17 6.79
CA VAL A 44 -9.46 15.86 6.40
C VAL A 44 -8.13 15.58 7.08
N ALA A 45 -7.19 16.54 7.12
CA ALA A 45 -5.91 16.36 7.81
C ALA A 45 -6.11 16.06 9.30
N SER A 46 -7.01 16.79 9.98
CA SER A 46 -7.38 16.51 11.37
C SER A 46 -8.01 15.12 11.56
N PHE A 47 -8.84 14.72 10.60
CA PHE A 47 -9.49 13.40 10.60
C PHE A 47 -8.47 12.26 10.42
N ILE A 48 -7.55 12.37 9.47
CA ILE A 48 -6.47 11.39 9.24
C ILE A 48 -5.63 11.20 10.51
N LEU A 49 -5.27 12.30 11.19
CA LEU A 49 -4.57 12.22 12.47
C LEU A 49 -5.38 11.46 13.53
N SER A 50 -6.70 11.66 13.58
CA SER A 50 -7.56 10.93 14.53
C SER A 50 -7.66 9.42 14.26
N LEU A 51 -7.33 8.99 13.03
CA LEU A 51 -7.29 7.58 12.63
C LEU A 51 -5.89 6.94 12.81
N ASN A 52 -4.91 7.69 13.34
CA ASN A 52 -3.50 7.28 13.45
C ASN A 52 -2.86 6.88 12.10
N ILE A 53 -3.38 7.37 10.98
CA ILE A 53 -2.80 7.17 9.67
C ILE A 53 -1.60 8.12 9.51
N THR A 54 -0.45 7.57 9.10
CA THR A 54 0.80 8.33 9.05
C THR A 54 1.32 8.58 7.63
N ARG A 55 0.68 7.98 6.62
CA ARG A 55 1.06 8.14 5.21
C ARG A 55 -0.17 8.37 4.35
N VAL A 56 -0.13 9.38 3.49
CA VAL A 56 -1.24 9.77 2.62
C VAL A 56 -0.74 9.97 1.20
N ARG A 57 -1.47 9.37 0.25
CA ARG A 57 -1.27 9.59 -1.18
C ARG A 57 -2.30 10.59 -1.69
N VAL A 58 -1.84 11.67 -2.31
CA VAL A 58 -2.65 12.68 -3.01
C VAL A 58 -2.22 12.70 -4.48
N TYR A 59 -3.16 12.93 -5.40
CA TYR A 59 -2.95 12.77 -6.84
C TYR A 59 -2.49 14.06 -7.55
N ASP A 60 -2.29 15.13 -6.80
CA ASP A 60 -1.86 16.45 -7.29
C ASP A 60 -0.97 17.15 -6.24
N ALA A 61 -0.58 18.39 -6.52
CA ALA A 61 0.17 19.28 -5.62
C ALA A 61 -0.67 20.51 -5.20
N ASP A 62 -1.91 20.29 -4.77
CA ASP A 62 -2.81 21.35 -4.34
C ASP A 62 -2.29 22.10 -3.09
N PRO A 63 -2.14 23.43 -3.16
CA PRO A 63 -1.62 24.23 -2.06
C PRO A 63 -2.47 24.18 -0.77
N GLU A 64 -3.79 24.03 -0.89
CA GLU A 64 -4.70 23.93 0.26
C GLU A 64 -4.48 22.61 1.01
N VAL A 65 -4.27 21.52 0.27
CA VAL A 65 -3.94 20.21 0.84
C VAL A 65 -2.56 20.26 1.49
N LEU A 66 -1.53 20.72 0.76
CA LEU A 66 -0.18 20.79 1.29
C LEU A 66 -0.09 21.63 2.57
N SER A 67 -0.84 22.73 2.63
CA SER A 67 -0.93 23.58 3.82
C SER A 67 -1.72 22.95 4.95
N ALA A 68 -2.80 22.20 4.65
CA ALA A 68 -3.58 21.49 5.66
C ALA A 68 -2.77 20.41 6.41
N PHE A 69 -1.78 19.81 5.76
CA PHE A 69 -0.88 18.81 6.36
C PHE A 69 0.39 19.41 6.98
N ALA A 70 0.55 20.72 6.99
CA ALA A 70 1.70 21.38 7.63
C ALA A 70 1.79 21.04 9.13
N ASN A 71 2.99 20.67 9.58
CA ASN A 71 3.33 20.30 10.96
C ASN A 71 2.58 19.06 11.51
N THR A 72 1.95 18.27 10.65
CA THR A 72 1.25 17.03 11.06
C THR A 72 2.17 15.81 11.18
N ASN A 73 3.37 15.89 10.60
CA ASN A 73 4.32 14.78 10.39
C ASN A 73 3.82 13.63 9.49
N VAL A 74 2.58 13.67 8.99
CA VAL A 74 2.06 12.71 8.01
C VAL A 74 2.90 12.77 6.74
N GLU A 75 3.43 11.64 6.31
CA GLU A 75 4.18 11.52 5.05
C GLU A 75 3.22 11.67 3.88
N LEU A 76 3.53 12.60 2.97
CA LEU A 76 2.77 12.79 1.74
C LEU A 76 3.53 12.25 0.54
N THR A 77 2.85 11.40 -0.22
CA THR A 77 3.13 11.21 -1.64
C THR A 77 2.18 12.08 -2.43
N ILE A 78 2.71 12.94 -3.30
CA ILE A 78 1.92 13.85 -4.15
C ILE A 78 2.07 13.50 -5.62
N GLY A 79 1.15 13.94 -6.46
CA GLY A 79 1.14 13.59 -7.88
C GLY A 79 1.35 14.76 -8.83
N LEU A 80 1.89 14.47 -10.01
CA LEU A 80 1.71 15.24 -11.22
C LEU A 80 0.71 14.47 -12.10
N GLU A 81 -0.41 15.10 -12.45
CA GLU A 81 -1.43 14.47 -13.30
C GLU A 81 -0.93 14.14 -14.72
N ASP A 82 -1.45 13.07 -15.30
CA ASP A 82 -1.11 12.55 -16.63
C ASP A 82 -1.09 13.61 -17.74
N LYS A 83 -2.08 14.49 -17.74
CA LYS A 83 -2.26 15.56 -18.75
C LYS A 83 -1.08 16.55 -18.82
N TYR A 84 -0.21 16.58 -17.80
CA TYR A 84 0.95 17.47 -17.75
C TYR A 84 2.27 16.79 -18.10
N ILE A 85 2.33 15.46 -18.18
CA ILE A 85 3.58 14.71 -18.35
C ILE A 85 4.39 15.20 -19.56
N GLU A 86 3.75 15.40 -20.70
CA GLU A 86 4.43 15.84 -21.92
C GLU A 86 5.13 17.21 -21.74
N ASN A 87 4.51 18.13 -21.01
CA ASN A 87 5.09 19.46 -20.76
C ASN A 87 6.35 19.37 -19.90
N PHE A 88 6.47 18.34 -19.07
CA PHE A 88 7.59 18.15 -18.15
C PHE A 88 8.81 17.51 -18.83
N THR A 89 8.72 17.22 -20.15
CA THR A 89 9.90 16.96 -20.98
C THR A 89 10.76 18.22 -21.18
N ASP A 90 10.19 19.42 -20.99
CA ASP A 90 10.93 20.68 -20.88
C ASP A 90 11.43 20.86 -19.43
N PRO A 91 12.77 20.87 -19.20
CA PRO A 91 13.34 21.05 -17.86
C PRO A 91 12.89 22.35 -17.17
N ALA A 92 12.60 23.41 -17.92
CA ALA A 92 12.15 24.67 -17.35
C ALA A 92 10.74 24.54 -16.73
N GLN A 93 9.86 23.72 -17.32
CA GLN A 93 8.53 23.46 -16.77
C GLN A 93 8.62 22.67 -15.46
N ALA A 94 9.46 21.62 -15.43
CA ALA A 94 9.70 20.85 -14.21
C ALA A 94 10.29 21.73 -13.10
N GLN A 95 11.31 22.54 -13.43
CA GLN A 95 11.93 23.47 -12.48
C GLN A 95 10.92 24.47 -11.91
N ASN A 96 10.14 25.12 -12.77
CA ASN A 96 9.12 26.09 -12.35
C ASN A 96 8.07 25.43 -11.46
N TRP A 97 7.61 24.22 -11.81
CA TRP A 97 6.61 23.52 -11.02
C TRP A 97 7.14 23.12 -9.64
N VAL A 98 8.33 22.53 -9.53
CA VAL A 98 8.92 22.18 -8.23
C VAL A 98 9.11 23.44 -7.37
N GLN A 99 9.66 24.52 -7.94
CA GLN A 99 9.89 25.77 -7.21
C GLN A 99 8.60 26.43 -6.72
N GLN A 100 7.51 26.37 -7.50
CA GLN A 100 6.28 27.10 -7.18
C GLN A 100 5.25 26.26 -6.43
N LYS A 101 5.20 24.95 -6.68
CA LYS A 101 4.15 24.05 -6.17
C LYS A 101 4.62 23.13 -5.06
N VAL A 102 5.92 22.83 -4.98
CA VAL A 102 6.45 21.85 -4.01
C VAL A 102 7.33 22.53 -2.95
N ALA A 103 8.41 23.18 -3.39
CA ALA A 103 9.43 23.74 -2.52
C ALA A 103 8.90 24.62 -1.36
N PRO A 104 7.88 25.49 -1.55
CA PRO A 104 7.37 26.34 -0.48
C PRO A 104 6.81 25.60 0.74
N TYR A 105 6.40 24.33 0.56
CA TYR A 105 5.75 23.55 1.61
C TYR A 105 6.71 22.62 2.36
N THR A 106 7.87 22.32 1.78
CA THR A 106 8.79 21.25 2.27
C THR A 106 9.37 21.46 3.67
N ASN A 107 9.32 22.69 4.20
CA ASN A 107 9.79 22.98 5.56
C ASN A 107 8.80 22.59 6.65
N GLN A 108 7.50 22.52 6.34
CA GLN A 108 6.43 22.25 7.31
C GLN A 108 5.64 20.99 6.96
N THR A 109 5.55 20.66 5.68
CA THR A 109 4.81 19.50 5.18
C THR A 109 5.79 18.41 4.78
N ASN A 110 5.58 17.21 5.33
CA ASN A 110 6.49 16.07 5.15
C ASN A 110 6.23 15.36 3.81
N ILE A 111 6.55 16.04 2.70
CA ILE A 111 6.49 15.46 1.37
C ILE A 111 7.66 14.48 1.21
N LYS A 112 7.37 13.21 0.92
CA LYS A 112 8.35 12.13 0.77
C LYS A 112 8.53 11.66 -0.66
N MET A 113 7.51 11.80 -1.48
CA MET A 113 7.54 11.28 -2.85
C MET A 113 6.66 12.12 -3.77
N ILE A 114 7.10 12.25 -5.03
CA ILE A 114 6.34 12.81 -6.14
C ILE A 114 6.15 11.72 -7.17
N THR A 115 4.91 11.42 -7.53
CA THR A 115 4.62 10.52 -8.63
C THR A 115 4.31 11.27 -9.92
N ILE A 116 4.91 10.83 -11.02
CA ILE A 116 4.69 11.38 -12.34
C ILE A 116 3.67 10.50 -13.05
N GLY A 117 2.45 11.00 -13.14
CA GLY A 117 1.31 10.26 -13.67
C GLY A 117 0.77 9.16 -12.76
N ASN A 118 -0.23 8.45 -13.29
CA ASN A 118 -0.80 7.26 -12.68
C ASN A 118 -1.17 6.23 -13.76
N GLU A 119 -0.59 5.03 -13.72
CA GLU A 119 -0.92 3.93 -14.65
C GLU A 119 -0.69 4.24 -16.15
N VAL A 120 0.22 5.16 -16.45
CA VAL A 120 0.50 5.69 -17.81
C VAL A 120 0.75 4.59 -18.85
N LEU A 121 1.45 3.51 -18.46
CA LEU A 121 1.86 2.43 -19.36
C LEU A 121 0.73 1.47 -19.75
N THR A 122 -0.46 1.61 -19.17
CA THR A 122 -1.67 0.87 -19.57
C THR A 122 -2.67 1.72 -20.36
N GLY A 123 -2.35 3.01 -20.59
CA GLY A 123 -3.13 3.88 -21.45
C GLY A 123 -2.95 3.58 -22.94
N ASN A 124 -3.59 4.40 -23.79
CA ASN A 124 -3.47 4.30 -25.24
C ASN A 124 -2.62 5.44 -25.84
N ASP A 125 -2.02 6.30 -25.00
CA ASP A 125 -1.25 7.45 -25.44
C ASP A 125 0.25 7.13 -25.45
N THR A 126 0.74 6.69 -26.61
CA THR A 126 2.17 6.37 -26.81
C THR A 126 3.07 7.58 -26.59
N LYS A 127 2.59 8.81 -26.88
CA LYS A 127 3.40 10.01 -26.69
C LYS A 127 3.62 10.29 -25.21
N MET A 128 2.58 10.09 -24.40
CA MET A 128 2.67 10.18 -22.95
C MET A 128 3.60 9.10 -22.37
N MET A 129 3.52 7.86 -22.84
CA MET A 129 4.43 6.78 -22.42
C MET A 129 5.90 7.12 -22.70
N ILE A 130 6.21 7.66 -23.88
CA ILE A 130 7.58 8.10 -24.24
C ILE A 130 8.02 9.29 -23.36
N SER A 131 7.09 10.16 -22.99
CA SER A 131 7.38 11.37 -22.20
C SER A 131 7.58 11.10 -20.71
N LEU A 132 7.15 9.93 -20.21
CA LEU A 132 7.15 9.61 -18.78
C LEU A 132 8.53 9.66 -18.14
N LEU A 133 9.50 8.90 -18.67
CA LEU A 133 10.85 8.86 -18.09
C LEU A 133 11.58 10.21 -18.16
N PRO A 134 11.57 10.95 -19.30
CA PRO A 134 12.14 12.29 -19.34
C PRO A 134 11.50 13.26 -18.32
N ALA A 135 10.18 13.18 -18.12
CA ALA A 135 9.49 13.98 -17.10
C ALA A 135 9.95 13.64 -15.68
N MET A 136 10.07 12.34 -15.36
CA MET A 136 10.63 11.88 -14.08
C MET A 136 12.05 12.41 -13.85
N GLN A 137 12.92 12.29 -14.85
CA GLN A 137 14.29 12.78 -14.79
C GLN A 137 14.37 14.29 -14.58
N ASN A 138 13.53 15.06 -15.29
CA ASN A 138 13.50 16.52 -15.14
C ASN A 138 13.00 16.96 -13.76
N VAL A 139 12.00 16.28 -13.17
CA VAL A 139 11.57 16.56 -11.79
C VAL A 139 12.65 16.18 -10.78
N GLN A 140 13.35 15.06 -10.97
CA GLN A 140 14.48 14.66 -10.12
C GLN A 140 15.61 15.69 -10.16
N ASN A 141 15.96 16.18 -11.34
CA ASN A 141 16.97 17.23 -11.52
C ASN A 141 16.55 18.53 -10.84
N ALA A 142 15.28 18.93 -10.99
CA ALA A 142 14.74 20.12 -10.34
C ALA A 142 14.77 20.02 -8.80
N LEU A 143 14.49 18.85 -8.25
CA LEU A 143 14.65 18.58 -6.81
C LEU A 143 16.13 18.64 -6.40
N ALA A 144 17.04 18.11 -7.21
CA ALA A 144 18.48 18.13 -6.93
C ALA A 144 19.04 19.55 -6.90
N ASP A 145 18.66 20.41 -7.86
CA ASP A 145 19.06 21.82 -7.93
C ASP A 145 18.63 22.62 -6.69
N LEU A 146 17.53 22.21 -6.06
CA LEU A 146 17.02 22.81 -4.82
C LEU A 146 17.51 22.12 -3.55
N GLY A 147 18.36 21.09 -3.65
CA GLY A 147 18.84 20.30 -2.51
C GLY A 147 17.76 19.45 -1.83
N LEU A 148 16.69 19.11 -2.56
CA LEU A 148 15.54 18.34 -2.08
C LEU A 148 15.58 16.87 -2.49
N SER A 149 16.46 16.47 -3.41
CA SER A 149 16.54 15.09 -3.96
C SER A 149 16.89 13.99 -2.94
N GLN A 150 17.42 14.36 -1.76
CA GLN A 150 17.67 13.43 -0.66
C GLN A 150 16.47 13.29 0.29
N LYS A 151 15.44 14.14 0.15
CA LYS A 151 14.25 14.17 1.00
C LYS A 151 13.00 13.70 0.28
N ILE A 152 12.94 13.94 -1.03
CA ILE A 152 11.78 13.70 -1.89
C ILE A 152 12.21 12.80 -3.04
N HIS A 153 11.61 11.62 -3.11
CA HIS A 153 11.83 10.66 -4.19
C HIS A 153 10.89 10.93 -5.37
N VAL A 154 11.31 10.59 -6.58
CA VAL A 154 10.46 10.65 -7.79
C VAL A 154 10.09 9.23 -8.21
N ASN A 155 8.83 9.01 -8.55
CA ASN A 155 8.33 7.68 -8.90
C ASN A 155 7.19 7.75 -9.94
N THR A 156 6.68 6.59 -10.37
CA THR A 156 5.47 6.45 -11.18
C THR A 156 4.78 5.14 -10.78
N PRO A 157 3.49 5.14 -10.40
CA PRO A 157 2.75 3.92 -10.13
C PRO A 157 2.30 3.27 -11.44
N HIS A 158 2.32 1.94 -11.43
CA HIS A 158 1.93 1.13 -12.58
C HIS A 158 0.68 0.32 -12.28
N SER A 159 -0.26 0.25 -13.23
CA SER A 159 -1.36 -0.72 -13.14
C SER A 159 -0.80 -2.14 -13.15
N TYR A 160 -1.42 -3.08 -12.43
CA TYR A 160 -1.12 -4.51 -12.62
C TYR A 160 -1.34 -4.97 -14.08
N GLY A 161 -2.09 -4.21 -14.88
CA GLY A 161 -2.27 -4.45 -16.32
C GLY A 161 -0.99 -4.37 -17.18
N ILE A 162 0.16 -3.95 -16.63
CA ILE A 162 1.45 -4.05 -17.33
C ILE A 162 2.00 -5.48 -17.40
N MET A 163 1.45 -6.40 -16.60
CA MET A 163 1.87 -7.80 -16.57
C MET A 163 1.46 -8.52 -17.85
N GLY A 164 2.36 -9.37 -18.37
CA GLY A 164 2.11 -10.32 -19.44
C GLY A 164 1.69 -11.66 -18.85
N VAL A 165 2.67 -12.50 -18.50
CA VAL A 165 2.42 -13.73 -17.72
C VAL A 165 2.38 -13.36 -16.25
N SER A 166 1.38 -13.88 -15.52
CA SER A 166 1.27 -13.69 -14.07
C SER A 166 0.85 -14.95 -13.30
N PHE A 167 0.61 -16.06 -14.00
CA PHE A 167 0.33 -17.35 -13.39
C PHE A 167 1.05 -18.49 -14.14
N PRO A 168 1.76 -19.39 -13.42
CA PRO A 168 2.06 -19.30 -11.99
C PRO A 168 2.99 -18.11 -11.65
N PRO A 169 2.97 -17.59 -10.41
CA PRO A 169 3.74 -16.39 -10.02
C PRO A 169 5.24 -16.45 -10.34
N SER A 170 5.87 -17.63 -10.28
CA SER A 170 7.29 -17.80 -10.61
C SER A 170 7.64 -17.53 -12.08
N LEU A 171 6.64 -17.48 -12.97
CA LEU A 171 6.80 -17.16 -14.39
C LEU A 171 6.35 -15.74 -14.73
N GLY A 172 6.17 -14.90 -13.71
CA GLY A 172 5.79 -13.51 -13.90
C GLY A 172 6.69 -12.80 -14.92
N THR A 173 6.08 -12.14 -15.91
CA THR A 173 6.76 -11.28 -16.89
C THR A 173 5.96 -10.02 -17.15
N PHE A 174 6.63 -8.94 -17.52
CA PHE A 174 5.96 -7.77 -18.09
C PHE A 174 5.58 -8.02 -19.55
N LYS A 175 4.60 -7.27 -20.04
CA LYS A 175 4.24 -7.27 -21.46
C LYS A 175 5.47 -6.91 -22.31
N PRO A 176 5.81 -7.70 -23.35
CA PRO A 176 7.02 -7.47 -24.17
C PRO A 176 7.10 -6.05 -24.74
N GLU A 177 5.98 -5.49 -25.18
CA GLU A 177 5.89 -4.14 -25.74
C GLU A 177 6.14 -3.01 -24.73
N LEU A 178 6.09 -3.30 -23.42
CA LEU A 178 6.34 -2.33 -22.35
C LEU A 178 7.77 -2.43 -21.77
N VAL A 179 8.54 -3.46 -22.14
CA VAL A 179 9.85 -3.74 -21.54
C VAL A 179 10.83 -2.57 -21.71
N ASP A 180 10.88 -1.95 -22.90
CA ASP A 180 11.81 -0.85 -23.15
C ASP A 180 11.50 0.38 -22.27
N TYR A 181 10.21 0.69 -22.07
CA TYR A 181 9.78 1.77 -21.18
C TYR A 181 10.12 1.46 -19.72
N LEU A 182 9.80 0.23 -19.28
CA LEU A 182 10.04 -0.23 -17.92
C LEU A 182 11.54 -0.28 -17.60
N MET A 183 12.38 -0.73 -18.52
CA MET A 183 13.83 -0.84 -18.30
C MET A 183 14.44 0.52 -17.95
N GLY A 184 14.09 1.57 -18.70
CA GLY A 184 14.57 2.93 -18.41
C GLY A 184 14.09 3.45 -17.05
N ILE A 185 12.84 3.16 -16.68
CA ILE A 185 12.27 3.51 -15.37
C ILE A 185 12.98 2.74 -14.25
N LEU A 186 13.22 1.45 -14.42
CA LEU A 186 13.88 0.61 -13.41
C LEU A 186 15.33 1.04 -13.16
N VAL A 187 16.06 1.41 -14.22
CA VAL A 187 17.41 2.01 -14.10
C VAL A 187 17.33 3.33 -13.32
N PHE A 188 16.36 4.18 -13.61
CA PHE A 188 16.15 5.43 -12.88
C PHE A 188 15.81 5.20 -11.39
N LEU A 189 14.92 4.25 -11.09
CA LEU A 189 14.54 3.90 -9.72
C LEU A 189 15.74 3.34 -8.94
N SER A 190 16.60 2.57 -9.60
CA SER A 190 17.85 2.08 -9.02
C SER A 190 18.80 3.20 -8.62
N GLN A 191 19.00 4.17 -9.52
CA GLN A 191 19.89 5.32 -9.28
C GLN A 191 19.37 6.26 -8.19
N THR A 192 18.08 6.20 -7.86
CA THR A 192 17.40 7.08 -6.91
C THR A 192 16.91 6.35 -5.65
N ASP A 193 17.32 5.10 -5.45
CA ASP A 193 16.95 4.23 -4.32
C ASP A 193 15.44 4.28 -4.03
N SER A 194 14.63 4.10 -5.08
CA SER A 194 13.18 4.26 -5.02
C SER A 194 12.45 2.93 -5.28
N PRO A 195 11.37 2.62 -4.54
CA PRO A 195 10.63 1.37 -4.73
C PRO A 195 9.97 1.32 -6.11
N PHE A 196 9.62 0.13 -6.58
CA PHE A 196 8.68 -0.04 -7.67
C PHE A 196 7.26 0.12 -7.15
N LEU A 197 6.48 1.02 -7.73
CA LEU A 197 5.09 1.25 -7.36
C LEU A 197 4.13 0.52 -8.30
N ILE A 198 3.19 -0.22 -7.74
CA ILE A 198 2.20 -0.97 -8.51
C ILE A 198 0.82 -0.94 -7.86
N ASN A 199 -0.24 -0.80 -8.64
CA ASN A 199 -1.62 -0.91 -8.20
C ASN A 199 -2.05 -2.37 -8.37
N VAL A 200 -2.04 -3.12 -7.26
CA VAL A 200 -2.35 -4.56 -7.23
C VAL A 200 -3.65 -4.74 -6.48
N ASN A 201 -4.70 -5.17 -7.19
CA ASN A 201 -6.01 -5.28 -6.58
C ASN A 201 -6.75 -6.58 -6.96
N PRO A 202 -6.80 -7.57 -6.05
CA PRO A 202 -7.57 -8.81 -6.22
C PRO A 202 -9.06 -8.61 -6.51
N TYR A 203 -9.64 -7.46 -6.11
CA TYR A 203 -11.04 -7.13 -6.40
C TYR A 203 -11.36 -7.24 -7.89
N PHE A 204 -10.49 -6.71 -8.77
CA PHE A 204 -10.75 -6.71 -10.20
C PHE A 204 -10.72 -8.11 -10.81
N ALA A 205 -9.81 -8.97 -10.36
CA ALA A 205 -9.78 -10.37 -10.80
C ALA A 205 -11.07 -11.12 -10.43
N TYR A 206 -11.58 -10.92 -9.21
CA TYR A 206 -12.86 -11.51 -8.80
C TYR A 206 -14.06 -10.91 -9.53
N ARG A 207 -14.08 -9.59 -9.73
CA ARG A 207 -15.14 -8.89 -10.47
C ARG A 207 -15.26 -9.42 -11.90
N ASP A 208 -14.12 -9.63 -12.55
CA ASP A 208 -14.05 -10.00 -13.96
C ASP A 208 -14.33 -11.48 -14.20
N ASP A 209 -13.98 -12.36 -13.23
CA ASP A 209 -14.21 -13.80 -13.32
C ASP A 209 -14.64 -14.44 -11.98
N PRO A 210 -15.84 -14.13 -11.46
CA PRO A 210 -16.30 -14.62 -10.16
C PRO A 210 -16.63 -16.12 -10.15
N GLU A 211 -16.71 -16.77 -11.32
CA GLU A 211 -16.98 -18.21 -11.44
C GLU A 211 -15.74 -19.05 -11.19
N HIS A 212 -14.55 -18.54 -11.55
CA HIS A 212 -13.28 -19.26 -11.38
C HIS A 212 -12.38 -18.66 -10.30
N VAL A 213 -12.54 -17.38 -9.97
CA VAL A 213 -11.82 -16.74 -8.87
C VAL A 213 -12.59 -16.93 -7.57
N SER A 214 -11.98 -17.65 -6.62
CA SER A 214 -12.58 -17.87 -5.30
C SER A 214 -12.67 -16.57 -4.50
N LEU A 215 -13.86 -16.24 -4.01
CA LEU A 215 -14.07 -15.09 -3.12
C LEU A 215 -13.20 -15.19 -1.86
N ALA A 216 -13.10 -16.37 -1.24
CA ALA A 216 -12.28 -16.56 -0.04
C ALA A 216 -10.79 -16.29 -0.32
N TYR A 217 -10.30 -16.64 -1.52
CA TYR A 217 -8.91 -16.42 -1.93
C TYR A 217 -8.56 -14.93 -2.11
N VAL A 218 -9.50 -14.12 -2.60
CA VAL A 218 -9.29 -12.67 -2.74
C VAL A 218 -9.58 -11.90 -1.45
N LEU A 219 -10.40 -12.45 -0.54
CA LEU A 219 -10.71 -11.85 0.76
C LEU A 219 -9.75 -12.23 1.90
N PHE A 220 -8.67 -12.97 1.60
CA PHE A 220 -7.72 -13.49 2.59
C PHE A 220 -8.32 -14.46 3.61
N GLU A 221 -9.49 -15.03 3.33
CA GLU A 221 -10.20 -15.99 4.17
C GLU A 221 -9.66 -17.41 3.97
N PRO A 222 -9.91 -18.35 4.89
CA PRO A 222 -9.47 -19.74 4.75
C PRO A 222 -9.95 -20.36 3.42
N ASN A 223 -9.00 -20.83 2.63
CA ASN A 223 -9.24 -21.46 1.33
C ASN A 223 -8.10 -22.44 1.00
N PRO A 224 -8.25 -23.30 -0.02
CA PRO A 224 -7.21 -24.26 -0.40
C PRO A 224 -5.89 -23.64 -0.90
N GLY A 225 -5.88 -22.33 -1.19
CA GLY A 225 -4.76 -21.61 -1.78
C GLY A 225 -4.41 -22.07 -3.19
N GLN A 226 -3.27 -21.60 -3.68
CA GLN A 226 -2.67 -22.01 -4.95
C GLN A 226 -1.21 -22.34 -4.71
N THR A 227 -0.75 -23.50 -5.19
CA THR A 227 0.67 -23.86 -5.12
C THR A 227 1.30 -23.63 -6.49
N ASP A 228 2.36 -22.84 -6.51
CA ASP A 228 3.17 -22.65 -7.70
C ASP A 228 3.89 -23.97 -8.05
N PRO A 229 3.67 -24.54 -9.24
CA PRO A 229 4.17 -25.87 -9.59
C PRO A 229 5.69 -25.91 -9.83
N ILE A 230 6.35 -24.76 -9.95
CA ILE A 230 7.79 -24.67 -10.24
C ILE A 230 8.57 -24.46 -8.95
N THR A 231 8.13 -23.52 -8.13
CA THR A 231 8.80 -23.15 -6.87
C THR A 231 8.27 -23.91 -5.66
N ASN A 232 7.11 -24.55 -5.77
CA ASN A 232 6.37 -25.17 -4.67
C ASN A 232 5.97 -24.18 -3.56
N LEU A 233 6.03 -22.87 -3.84
CA LEU A 233 5.53 -21.84 -2.93
C LEU A 233 4.00 -21.89 -2.89
N HIS A 234 3.45 -21.79 -1.69
CA HIS A 234 2.01 -21.83 -1.46
C HIS A 234 1.49 -20.42 -1.18
N TYR A 235 0.50 -20.02 -1.97
CA TYR A 235 -0.18 -18.73 -1.88
C TYR A 235 -1.57 -18.95 -1.30
N ASP A 236 -1.78 -18.48 -0.07
CA ASP A 236 -3.07 -18.57 0.61
C ASP A 236 -4.04 -17.44 0.19
N ASN A 237 -3.55 -16.44 -0.55
CA ASN A 237 -4.35 -15.33 -1.04
C ASN A 237 -3.79 -14.77 -2.38
N MET A 238 -4.66 -14.09 -3.13
CA MET A 238 -4.31 -13.57 -4.46
C MET A 238 -3.31 -12.42 -4.43
N LEU A 239 -3.35 -11.54 -3.42
CA LEU A 239 -2.41 -10.41 -3.33
C LEU A 239 -0.96 -10.92 -3.32
N TYR A 240 -0.67 -11.96 -2.55
CA TYR A 240 0.67 -12.55 -2.50
C TYR A 240 1.10 -13.11 -3.84
N ALA A 241 0.20 -13.82 -4.53
CA ALA A 241 0.47 -14.35 -5.85
C ALA A 241 0.74 -13.23 -6.88
N GLN A 242 -0.02 -12.15 -6.83
CA GLN A 242 0.17 -11.00 -7.72
C GLN A 242 1.48 -10.26 -7.43
N MET A 243 1.80 -9.99 -6.16
CA MET A 243 3.07 -9.36 -5.77
C MET A 243 4.27 -10.21 -6.19
N ASP A 244 4.22 -11.53 -6.01
CA ASP A 244 5.32 -12.43 -6.39
C ASP A 244 5.44 -12.61 -7.90
N ALA A 245 4.34 -12.48 -8.65
CA ALA A 245 4.42 -12.36 -10.10
C ALA A 245 5.17 -11.09 -10.53
N VAL A 246 4.95 -9.95 -9.87
CA VAL A 246 5.70 -8.71 -10.14
C VAL A 246 7.18 -8.89 -9.76
N TYR A 247 7.49 -9.48 -8.61
CA TYR A 247 8.88 -9.77 -8.23
C TYR A 247 9.58 -10.68 -9.25
N SER A 248 8.90 -11.73 -9.73
CA SER A 248 9.42 -12.59 -10.79
C SER A 248 9.68 -11.82 -12.09
N ALA A 249 8.78 -10.92 -12.48
CA ALA A 249 8.94 -10.10 -13.67
C ALA A 249 10.11 -9.11 -13.55
N LEU A 250 10.28 -8.49 -12.39
CA LEU A 250 11.42 -7.63 -12.09
C LEU A 250 12.72 -8.44 -12.14
N ASN A 251 12.76 -9.60 -11.48
CA ASN A 251 13.93 -10.49 -11.47
C ASN A 251 14.32 -10.95 -12.88
N ALA A 252 13.35 -11.19 -13.77
CA ALA A 252 13.61 -11.57 -15.16
C ALA A 252 14.31 -10.47 -15.98
N LEU A 253 14.16 -9.20 -15.57
CA LEU A 253 14.83 -8.06 -16.20
C LEU A 253 16.20 -7.73 -15.58
N TYR A 254 16.53 -8.26 -14.40
CA TYR A 254 17.79 -7.95 -13.71
C TYR A 254 19.06 -8.16 -14.53
N PRO A 255 19.23 -9.26 -15.30
CA PRO A 255 20.46 -9.43 -16.10
C PRO A 255 20.71 -8.29 -17.10
N GLN A 256 19.62 -7.71 -17.64
CA GLN A 256 19.69 -6.57 -18.54
C GLN A 256 19.95 -5.27 -17.77
N MET A 257 19.36 -5.11 -16.58
CA MET A 257 19.59 -3.97 -15.70
C MET A 257 21.03 -3.91 -15.18
N ASP A 258 21.58 -5.02 -14.70
CA ASP A 258 22.97 -5.10 -14.19
C ASP A 258 23.96 -4.70 -15.31
N SER A 259 23.70 -5.17 -16.53
CA SER A 259 24.47 -4.79 -17.72
C SER A 259 24.36 -3.29 -18.04
N ALA A 260 23.19 -2.68 -17.86
CA ALA A 260 22.98 -1.26 -18.10
C ALA A 260 23.61 -0.36 -17.01
N LEU A 261 23.68 -0.86 -15.76
CA LEU A 261 24.17 -0.11 -14.61
C LEU A 261 25.70 -0.24 -14.39
N ASN A 262 26.38 -1.18 -15.05
CA ASN A 262 27.77 -1.54 -14.75
C ASN A 262 28.01 -1.81 -13.25
N ALA A 263 26.97 -2.27 -12.53
CA ALA A 263 26.98 -2.40 -11.09
C ALA A 263 27.48 -3.79 -10.67
N SER A 264 28.21 -3.85 -9.55
CA SER A 264 28.62 -5.11 -8.91
C SER A 264 27.56 -5.70 -7.98
N ASP A 265 26.60 -4.87 -7.56
CA ASP A 265 25.53 -5.25 -6.64
C ASP A 265 24.18 -5.25 -7.38
N SER A 266 23.49 -6.39 -7.33
CA SER A 266 22.20 -6.58 -7.99
C SER A 266 21.14 -5.71 -7.33
N TYR A 267 20.63 -4.72 -8.07
CA TYR A 267 19.52 -3.89 -7.60
C TYR A 267 18.23 -4.71 -7.64
N SER A 268 17.66 -4.97 -6.46
CA SER A 268 16.34 -5.58 -6.32
C SER A 268 15.40 -4.55 -5.70
N PRO A 269 14.58 -3.83 -6.50
CA PRO A 269 13.70 -2.81 -5.95
C PRO A 269 12.74 -3.43 -4.93
N SER A 270 12.54 -2.73 -3.82
CA SER A 270 11.39 -3.02 -2.96
C SER A 270 10.10 -2.75 -3.74
N LEU A 271 9.05 -3.49 -3.43
CA LEU A 271 7.73 -3.34 -4.03
C LEU A 271 6.82 -2.62 -3.06
N ARG A 272 6.10 -1.60 -3.55
CA ARG A 272 5.04 -0.96 -2.78
C ARG A 272 3.75 -0.94 -3.59
N VAL A 273 2.67 -1.32 -2.93
CA VAL A 273 1.32 -1.29 -3.50
C VAL A 273 0.75 0.12 -3.37
N ASP A 274 0.67 0.86 -4.46
CA ASP A 274 0.26 2.28 -4.42
C ASP A 274 -1.27 2.47 -4.31
N GLU A 275 -2.03 1.47 -4.73
CA GLU A 275 -3.49 1.41 -4.56
C GLU A 275 -3.95 -0.04 -4.39
N ILE A 276 -4.73 -0.29 -3.32
CA ILE A 276 -5.43 -1.56 -3.09
C ILE A 276 -6.70 -1.30 -2.28
N GLY A 277 -7.82 -1.92 -2.67
CA GLY A 277 -9.08 -1.73 -1.96
C GLY A 277 -10.23 -2.50 -2.58
N TRP A 278 -11.41 -2.43 -1.96
CA TRP A 278 -12.59 -3.16 -2.40
C TRP A 278 -13.80 -2.23 -2.43
N SER A 279 -14.49 -2.19 -3.57
CA SER A 279 -15.68 -1.36 -3.73
C SER A 279 -16.86 -1.94 -2.94
N CYS A 280 -17.50 -1.12 -2.11
CA CYS A 280 -18.68 -1.50 -1.36
C CYS A 280 -19.99 -1.33 -2.15
N TRP A 281 -19.90 -0.99 -3.44
CA TRP A 281 -21.07 -0.68 -4.26
C TRP A 281 -22.09 -1.83 -4.31
N ARG A 282 -23.37 -1.49 -4.13
CA ARG A 282 -24.49 -2.44 -4.19
C ARG A 282 -25.38 -2.16 -5.39
N ILE A 283 -25.78 -3.21 -6.11
CA ILE A 283 -26.82 -3.12 -7.14
C ILE A 283 -28.16 -2.74 -6.48
N PRO A 284 -28.82 -1.64 -6.87
CA PRO A 284 -30.12 -1.30 -6.30
C PRO A 284 -31.20 -2.32 -6.71
N ARG A 285 -32.04 -2.75 -5.76
CA ARG A 285 -33.11 -3.78 -5.97
C ARG A 285 -34.12 -3.49 -7.10
N LYS A 286 -34.19 -2.27 -7.64
CA LYS A 286 -35.15 -1.84 -8.69
C LYS A 286 -34.48 -1.24 -9.93
N TRP A 287 -33.18 -1.45 -10.10
CA TRP A 287 -32.45 -0.86 -11.21
C TRP A 287 -32.68 -1.63 -12.52
N ARG A 288 -32.88 -0.89 -13.62
CA ARG A 288 -32.93 -1.46 -14.98
C ARG A 288 -31.67 -1.03 -15.75
N PRO A 289 -31.00 -1.97 -16.43
CA PRO A 289 -29.76 -1.70 -17.12
C PRO A 289 -29.95 -0.79 -18.35
N PRO A 290 -29.10 0.23 -18.57
CA PRO A 290 -29.03 0.92 -19.85
C PRO A 290 -28.40 0.01 -20.93
N PRO A 291 -28.70 0.20 -22.22
CA PRO A 291 -28.47 -0.82 -23.26
C PRO A 291 -27.01 -1.17 -23.62
N SER A 292 -26.00 -0.50 -23.04
CA SER A 292 -24.63 -0.51 -23.59
C SER A 292 -23.50 -0.93 -22.63
N GLY A 293 -23.78 -1.69 -21.56
CA GLY A 293 -22.75 -2.10 -20.59
C GLY A 293 -22.55 -3.61 -20.49
N ILE A 294 -21.45 -4.13 -21.05
CA ILE A 294 -21.02 -5.53 -20.92
C ILE A 294 -20.73 -5.90 -19.45
N GLU A 295 -20.41 -4.90 -18.62
CA GLU A 295 -20.05 -5.01 -17.20
C GLU A 295 -21.20 -5.44 -16.27
N GLN A 296 -22.44 -5.41 -16.76
CA GLN A 296 -23.61 -5.57 -15.89
C GLN A 296 -23.98 -7.04 -15.67
N ALA A 297 -23.59 -7.94 -16.58
CA ALA A 297 -23.90 -9.37 -16.46
C ALA A 297 -23.13 -10.07 -15.31
N SER A 298 -21.89 -9.65 -15.01
CA SER A 298 -21.10 -10.20 -13.90
C SER A 298 -21.64 -9.77 -12.53
N LEU A 299 -22.21 -8.57 -12.46
CA LEU A 299 -22.84 -8.03 -11.25
C LEU A 299 -24.19 -8.69 -10.95
N PHE A 300 -25.02 -9.01 -11.97
CA PHE A 300 -26.30 -9.70 -11.75
C PHE A 300 -26.16 -11.14 -11.22
N ASN A 301 -25.00 -11.77 -11.39
CA ASN A 301 -24.70 -13.09 -10.79
C ASN A 301 -24.15 -13.01 -9.36
N LEU A 302 -23.95 -11.81 -8.79
CA LEU A 302 -23.69 -11.61 -7.36
C LEU A 302 -24.98 -11.75 -6.51
N ASN A 303 -25.83 -12.71 -6.86
CA ASN A 303 -27.03 -13.07 -6.10
C ASN A 303 -26.60 -13.63 -4.73
N GLY A 304 -26.38 -12.73 -3.76
CA GLY A 304 -26.21 -13.09 -2.35
C GLY A 304 -25.01 -12.52 -1.61
N THR A 305 -24.13 -11.72 -2.23
CA THR A 305 -22.96 -11.15 -1.54
C THR A 305 -23.22 -9.72 -1.06
N ASP A 306 -23.04 -9.49 0.24
CA ASP A 306 -23.03 -8.15 0.79
C ASP A 306 -21.68 -7.48 0.47
N GLN A 307 -21.63 -6.67 -0.59
CA GLN A 307 -20.41 -5.97 -1.00
C GLN A 307 -19.81 -5.07 0.09
N VAL A 308 -20.63 -4.56 1.01
CA VAL A 308 -20.14 -3.81 2.18
C VAL A 308 -19.38 -4.74 3.12
N GLU A 309 -19.89 -5.96 3.33
CA GLU A 309 -19.22 -6.96 4.15
C GLU A 309 -17.93 -7.47 3.49
N ASN A 310 -17.94 -7.70 2.17
CA ASN A 310 -16.73 -8.06 1.44
C ASN A 310 -15.66 -6.95 1.54
N ALA A 311 -16.05 -5.69 1.40
CA ALA A 311 -15.14 -4.57 1.54
C ALA A 311 -14.56 -4.48 2.96
N ARG A 312 -15.41 -4.67 3.98
CA ARG A 312 -15.01 -4.72 5.39
C ARG A 312 -14.02 -5.85 5.66
N VAL A 313 -14.31 -7.06 5.17
CA VAL A 313 -13.44 -8.24 5.34
C VAL A 313 -12.13 -8.05 4.59
N PHE A 314 -12.16 -7.61 3.33
CA PHE A 314 -10.97 -7.39 2.52
C PHE A 314 -10.01 -6.38 3.16
N ASN A 315 -10.51 -5.16 3.42
CA ASN A 315 -9.68 -4.08 3.98
C ASN A 315 -9.24 -4.38 5.42
N GLY A 316 -10.10 -5.03 6.23
CA GLY A 316 -9.75 -5.46 7.58
C GLY A 316 -8.68 -6.57 7.61
N ASN A 317 -8.79 -7.57 6.74
CA ASN A 317 -7.80 -8.64 6.64
C ASN A 317 -6.46 -8.14 6.05
N LEU A 318 -6.50 -7.23 5.07
CA LEU A 318 -5.32 -6.55 4.56
C LEU A 318 -4.59 -5.79 5.68
N LEU A 319 -5.33 -5.00 6.47
CA LEU A 319 -4.80 -4.26 7.60
C LEU A 319 -4.09 -5.18 8.59
N LYS A 320 -4.75 -6.29 8.97
CA LYS A 320 -4.19 -7.30 9.87
C LYS A 320 -2.88 -7.90 9.34
N ARG A 321 -2.80 -8.24 8.04
CA ARG A 321 -1.57 -8.80 7.45
C ARG A 321 -0.41 -7.79 7.45
N VAL A 322 -0.70 -6.52 7.20
CA VAL A 322 0.28 -5.42 7.32
C VAL A 322 0.76 -5.24 8.76
N GLU A 323 -0.14 -5.28 9.74
CA GLU A 323 0.20 -5.18 11.17
C GLU A 323 1.05 -6.35 11.67
N GLU A 324 0.75 -7.56 11.19
CA GLU A 324 1.53 -8.77 11.44
C GLU A 324 2.89 -8.77 10.71
N LYS A 325 3.17 -7.73 9.90
CA LYS A 325 4.37 -7.57 9.08
C LYS A 325 4.61 -8.77 8.16
N GLN A 326 3.53 -9.38 7.66
CA GLN A 326 3.65 -10.49 6.73
C GLN A 326 4.26 -9.98 5.42
N GLY A 327 5.20 -10.75 4.88
CA GLY A 327 5.63 -10.66 3.49
C GLY A 327 4.94 -11.71 2.62
N THR A 328 5.33 -11.80 1.36
CA THR A 328 4.83 -12.81 0.42
C THR A 328 5.61 -14.13 0.56
N PRO A 329 5.14 -15.26 0.00
CA PRO A 329 5.90 -16.51 -0.01
C PRO A 329 7.31 -16.39 -0.62
N LEU A 330 7.50 -15.62 -1.69
CA LEU A 330 8.82 -15.39 -2.31
C LEU A 330 9.67 -14.40 -1.51
N ARG A 331 9.05 -13.42 -0.84
CA ARG A 331 9.71 -12.37 -0.06
C ARG A 331 9.14 -12.30 1.37
N PRO A 332 9.33 -13.35 2.21
CA PRO A 332 8.69 -13.44 3.52
C PRO A 332 9.24 -12.41 4.53
N SER A 333 10.44 -11.89 4.28
CA SER A 333 11.11 -10.90 5.12
C SER A 333 10.76 -9.45 4.76
N ASP A 334 10.05 -9.23 3.64
CA ASP A 334 9.70 -7.90 3.14
C ASP A 334 8.21 -7.67 3.42
N PRO A 335 7.85 -6.90 4.48
CA PRO A 335 6.46 -6.71 4.84
C PRO A 335 5.69 -5.96 3.75
N ILE A 336 4.40 -6.25 3.60
CA ILE A 336 3.51 -5.50 2.71
C ILE A 336 3.58 -4.00 3.04
N ASP A 337 3.98 -3.21 2.04
CA ASP A 337 3.93 -1.75 2.06
C ASP A 337 2.85 -1.31 1.07
N ALA A 338 1.75 -0.75 1.57
CA ALA A 338 0.56 -0.47 0.76
C ALA A 338 -0.16 0.83 1.15
N TYR A 339 -0.92 1.38 0.20
CA TYR A 339 -1.95 2.40 0.44
C TYR A 339 -3.35 1.83 0.18
N ILE A 340 -4.28 2.01 1.12
CA ILE A 340 -5.68 1.66 0.91
C ILE A 340 -6.33 2.69 -0.03
N PHE A 341 -6.93 2.20 -1.11
CA PHE A 341 -7.80 2.95 -2.00
C PHE A 341 -9.27 2.75 -1.59
N ALA A 342 -9.97 3.73 -1.03
CA ALA A 342 -9.54 5.11 -0.72
C ALA A 342 -10.16 5.66 0.58
N LEU A 343 -9.77 6.86 0.98
CA LEU A 343 -10.29 7.53 2.19
C LEU A 343 -11.79 7.81 2.09
N PHE A 344 -12.26 8.36 0.97
CA PHE A 344 -13.66 8.73 0.76
C PHE A 344 -14.24 8.10 -0.50
N ASP A 345 -15.56 7.95 -0.52
CA ASP A 345 -16.31 7.79 -1.76
C ASP A 345 -16.15 9.05 -2.64
N GLU A 346 -15.93 8.84 -3.93
CA GLU A 346 -15.64 9.90 -4.90
C GLU A 346 -16.73 9.96 -5.98
N ASP A 347 -17.77 10.78 -5.77
CA ASP A 347 -19.01 10.76 -6.55
C ASP A 347 -18.88 11.23 -8.00
N LEU A 348 -17.80 11.92 -8.35
CA LEU A 348 -17.52 12.37 -9.71
C LEU A 348 -16.55 11.46 -10.48
N LYS A 349 -16.10 10.34 -9.89
CA LYS A 349 -15.23 9.41 -10.62
C LYS A 349 -15.92 8.88 -11.89
N PRO A 350 -15.25 8.96 -13.05
CA PRO A 350 -15.78 8.43 -14.30
C PRO A 350 -15.74 6.90 -14.29
N GLY A 351 -16.39 6.29 -15.28
CA GLY A 351 -16.37 4.83 -15.46
C GLY A 351 -17.44 4.10 -14.64
N PRO A 352 -17.19 2.83 -14.30
CA PRO A 352 -18.13 1.94 -13.63
C PRO A 352 -18.69 2.55 -12.34
N GLU A 353 -19.90 2.17 -11.96
CA GLU A 353 -20.49 2.67 -10.70
C GLU A 353 -19.66 2.30 -9.48
N SER A 354 -19.01 1.13 -9.46
CA SER A 354 -18.12 0.73 -8.36
C SER A 354 -17.02 1.73 -8.04
N GLU A 355 -16.55 2.51 -9.03
CA GLU A 355 -15.49 3.51 -8.84
C GLU A 355 -15.87 4.58 -7.80
N ARG A 356 -17.17 4.85 -7.64
CA ARG A 356 -17.68 5.87 -6.72
C ARG A 356 -17.83 5.37 -5.28
N HIS A 357 -17.51 4.10 -4.99
CA HIS A 357 -17.81 3.45 -3.70
C HIS A 357 -16.62 2.67 -3.10
N PHE A 358 -15.39 3.16 -3.29
CA PHE A 358 -14.17 2.58 -2.69
C PHE A 358 -13.82 3.17 -1.31
N GLY A 359 -14.57 4.17 -0.83
CA GLY A 359 -14.28 4.88 0.41
C GLY A 359 -14.37 3.99 1.64
N LEU A 360 -13.39 4.11 2.54
CA LEU A 360 -13.55 3.66 3.92
C LEU A 360 -14.55 4.53 4.69
N PHE A 361 -14.72 5.79 4.26
CA PHE A 361 -15.62 6.76 4.86
C PHE A 361 -16.51 7.41 3.79
N TYR A 362 -17.71 7.79 4.20
CA TYR A 362 -18.52 8.70 3.39
C TYR A 362 -17.96 10.13 3.48
N PRO A 363 -18.35 11.03 2.55
CA PRO A 363 -17.94 12.44 2.57
C PRO A 363 -18.29 13.18 3.87
N ASN A 364 -19.28 12.70 4.63
CA ASN A 364 -19.60 13.24 5.96
C ASN A 364 -18.67 12.74 7.10
N MET A 365 -17.59 12.01 6.76
CA MET A 365 -16.60 11.39 7.66
C MET A 365 -17.15 10.26 8.56
N THR A 366 -18.36 9.76 8.29
CA THR A 366 -18.85 8.53 8.93
C THR A 366 -18.28 7.30 8.23
N PRO A 367 -17.95 6.22 8.95
CA PRO A 367 -17.42 5.01 8.33
C PRO A 367 -18.46 4.38 7.39
N ALA A 368 -18.05 3.99 6.19
CA ALA A 368 -18.87 3.16 5.31
C ALA A 368 -19.01 1.75 5.91
N TYR A 369 -17.94 1.27 6.56
CA TYR A 369 -17.84 0.04 7.34
C TYR A 369 -16.65 0.15 8.30
N ASP A 370 -16.63 -0.67 9.36
CA ASP A 370 -15.57 -0.62 10.38
C ASP A 370 -14.49 -1.68 10.13
N ILE A 371 -13.25 -1.21 9.95
CA ILE A 371 -12.04 -2.05 9.82
C ILE A 371 -11.08 -1.91 11.01
N GLY A 372 -11.48 -1.20 12.07
CA GLY A 372 -10.68 -1.04 13.29
C GLY A 372 -9.76 0.18 13.34
N LEU A 373 -9.85 1.11 12.38
CA LEU A 373 -9.04 2.36 12.38
C LEU A 373 -9.48 3.36 13.46
N GLN A 374 -10.76 3.35 13.82
CA GLN A 374 -11.26 4.17 14.92
C GLN A 374 -10.96 3.46 16.24
N GLY A 375 -9.77 3.73 16.81
CA GLY A 375 -9.41 3.26 18.15
C GLY A 375 -10.54 3.53 19.14
N HIS A 376 -10.95 2.53 19.92
CA HIS A 376 -12.04 2.58 20.90
C HIS A 376 -11.88 3.72 21.92
N GLY A 377 -12.31 4.92 21.55
CA GLY A 377 -12.55 6.03 22.45
C GLY A 377 -13.96 5.97 23.04
N GLY A 378 -14.27 4.91 23.80
CA GLY A 378 -15.54 4.82 24.52
C GLY A 378 -16.03 3.41 24.81
N ARG A 379 -15.63 2.88 25.98
CA ARG A 379 -16.02 1.59 26.61
C ARG A 379 -15.43 0.34 25.97
N GLY A 380 -14.53 -0.29 26.73
CA GLY A 380 -13.83 -1.50 26.32
C GLY A 380 -14.76 -2.68 26.02
N ARG A 381 -14.40 -3.38 24.95
CA ARG A 381 -14.28 -4.83 24.93
C ARG A 381 -13.18 -5.17 23.93
N ALA A 382 -12.29 -6.06 24.37
CA ALA A 382 -11.23 -6.61 23.56
C ALA A 382 -11.78 -7.12 22.22
N VAL A 383 -10.93 -7.04 21.19
CA VAL A 383 -10.98 -7.84 19.97
C VAL A 383 -11.59 -9.20 20.32
N GLN A 384 -12.81 -9.45 19.84
CA GLN A 384 -13.38 -10.77 19.93
C GLN A 384 -12.54 -11.63 18.99
N ARG A 385 -11.62 -12.38 19.58
CA ARG A 385 -10.92 -13.47 18.93
C ARG A 385 -12.01 -14.41 18.41
N VAL A 386 -12.27 -14.37 17.10
CA VAL A 386 -13.01 -15.45 16.44
C VAL A 386 -12.00 -16.58 16.34
N ASP A 387 -12.01 -17.44 17.36
CA ASP A 387 -11.25 -18.68 17.35
C ASP A 387 -11.86 -19.59 16.26
N TYR A 388 -11.24 -19.61 15.09
CA TYR A 388 -11.45 -20.71 14.16
C TYR A 388 -10.79 -21.94 14.77
N THR A 389 -11.60 -22.87 15.29
CA THR A 389 -11.15 -24.18 15.74
C THR A 389 -10.56 -24.94 14.56
N VAL A 390 -9.23 -25.02 14.50
CA VAL A 390 -8.51 -25.96 13.64
C VAL A 390 -8.65 -27.34 14.28
N SER A 391 -9.64 -28.11 13.82
CA SER A 391 -9.67 -29.55 14.07
C SER A 391 -8.69 -30.24 13.14
N GLY A 392 -7.58 -30.71 13.69
CA GLY A 392 -6.83 -31.82 13.10
C GLY A 392 -5.37 -31.54 12.78
N ILE A 393 -4.51 -31.45 13.81
CA ILE A 393 -3.14 -31.96 13.71
C ILE A 393 -2.81 -32.68 15.02
N ASN A 394 -2.51 -33.96 14.90
CA ASN A 394 -2.15 -34.86 16.00
C ASN A 394 -0.84 -34.43 16.69
N ASN A 395 -0.83 -34.65 18.01
CA ASN A 395 0.25 -34.42 18.96
C ASN A 395 1.59 -35.06 18.57
N ASN A 396 2.68 -34.30 18.72
CA ASN A 396 3.82 -34.59 19.62
C ASN A 396 5.08 -33.80 19.21
N SER A 397 5.52 -32.83 20.03
CA SER A 397 6.95 -32.65 20.39
C SER A 397 7.18 -31.44 21.32
N ILE A 398 7.28 -31.78 22.59
CA ILE A 398 8.09 -31.22 23.69
C ILE A 398 9.14 -30.17 23.26
N VAL A 399 8.83 -28.86 23.36
CA VAL A 399 9.84 -27.77 23.52
C VAL A 399 9.39 -26.62 24.46
N GLY A 400 8.14 -26.61 24.95
CA GLY A 400 7.62 -25.51 25.79
C GLY A 400 7.92 -25.54 27.30
N GLY A 401 8.72 -26.50 27.79
CA GLY A 401 8.83 -26.81 29.22
C GLY A 401 10.04 -26.25 29.97
N LEU A 402 10.94 -25.48 29.33
CA LEU A 402 12.24 -25.12 29.92
C LEU A 402 12.45 -23.63 30.22
N PHE A 403 11.51 -22.75 29.86
CA PHE A 403 11.63 -21.31 30.15
C PHE A 403 10.96 -20.88 31.47
N GLY A 404 10.02 -21.67 32.00
CA GLY A 404 9.28 -21.34 33.23
C GLY A 404 9.99 -21.70 34.56
N PHE A 405 11.03 -22.53 34.51
CA PHE A 405 11.72 -23.00 35.72
C PHE A 405 12.93 -22.15 36.13
N TYR A 406 13.46 -21.30 35.24
CA TYR A 406 14.65 -20.48 35.52
C TYR A 406 14.35 -19.18 36.29
N MET A 407 13.12 -18.65 36.21
CA MET A 407 12.75 -17.40 36.91
C MET A 407 12.29 -17.63 38.35
N ALA A 408 11.86 -18.84 38.72
CA ALA A 408 11.43 -19.14 40.08
C ALA A 408 12.60 -19.40 41.06
N PHE A 409 13.78 -19.78 40.54
CA PHE A 409 14.96 -20.08 41.38
C PHE A 409 15.78 -18.84 41.76
N ILE A 410 15.71 -17.77 40.96
CA ILE A 410 16.47 -16.52 41.22
C ILE A 410 15.77 -15.65 42.28
N CYS A 411 14.44 -15.73 42.40
CA CYS A 411 13.68 -14.98 43.42
C CYS A 411 13.78 -15.58 44.84
N ILE A 412 14.16 -16.85 44.99
CA ILE A 412 14.30 -17.50 46.31
C ILE A 412 15.73 -17.35 46.86
N LEU A 413 16.74 -17.14 46.00
CA LEU A 413 18.13 -16.97 46.44
C LEU A 413 18.49 -15.54 46.89
N LEU A 414 17.64 -14.54 46.59
CA LEU A 414 17.82 -13.13 47.00
C LEU A 414 17.10 -12.75 48.31
N LEU A 415 16.46 -13.71 48.98
CA LEU A 415 15.85 -13.54 50.31
C LEU A 415 16.65 -14.22 51.45
N LEU A 416 17.84 -14.74 51.16
CA LEU A 416 18.68 -15.44 52.16
C LEU A 416 20.18 -15.04 52.13
N ILE A 417 20.52 -13.81 51.69
CA ILE A 417 21.86 -13.21 51.92
C ILE A 417 21.70 -11.80 52.47
#